data_AF-A0A7W0FXL3-F1
#
_entry.id   AF-A0A7W0FXL3-F1
#
_cell.length_a   1.000
_cell.length_b   1.000
_cell.length_c   1.000
_cell.angle_alpha   90.00
_cell.angle_beta   90.00
_cell.angle_gamma   90.00
#
_symmetry.space_group_name_H-M   'P 1'
#
loop_
_entity.id
_entity.type
_entity.pdbx_description
1 polymer ?
#
loop_
_entity_poly.entity_id
_entity_poly.type
_entity_poly.pdbx_seq_one_letter_code
_entity_poly.pdbx_strand_id
1 'polypeptide(L)'
;MNMSFFRKTFSCIFFCTIILANSSLRAELEDVFGESSLLNGENFSEHSANEDYEFRENFTVYDRASSGSVRRGYVWNYPLYGYIDHVEGEWFDNSQGYTSLGVFKGLPELEFCQTIAFVDGRVHFFNSGKTAANVGAGLRHMIPSTGHVIGANVYYDYRKASVAHYNQVGVGIEYLTQCWDFRINGYIPLEKKKRSKNRYNYAGGYFATCQEKQSALSGVDFEIGSWLRRCGGYNSLDLYGAIGAHYYDKHRYGPEARIVANIARYLFIEVKAGYDKHHGCMAQGRINLSFPIDGNLFCNIANVCESSCENYCCIEDLYQPVHRQEIINLGSKKRCWTWNWDDDSCHPCSGISLKAKN
;
A
#
# COMPACT_ATOMS: atom_id res chain seq x y z
N MET A 1 12.40 22.94 26.19
CA MET A 1 13.04 22.22 25.05
C MET A 1 12.03 21.22 24.51
N ASN A 2 11.78 21.24 23.20
CA ASN A 2 10.54 20.74 22.58
C ASN A 2 10.70 19.29 22.09
N MET A 3 9.97 18.34 22.68
CA MET A 3 10.02 16.90 22.35
C MET A 3 9.65 16.57 20.89
N SER A 4 8.96 17.47 20.17
CA SER A 4 8.62 17.28 18.75
C SER A 4 9.83 17.43 17.82
N PHE A 5 10.87 18.17 18.23
CA PHE A 5 12.10 18.31 17.44
C PHE A 5 12.87 16.99 17.45
N PHE A 6 13.09 16.40 18.64
CA PHE A 6 13.80 15.13 18.79
C PHE A 6 13.13 13.98 18.01
N ARG A 7 11.80 13.93 17.96
CA ARG A 7 11.05 12.89 17.24
C ARG A 7 11.23 13.00 15.71
N LYS A 8 11.32 14.22 15.17
CA LYS A 8 11.53 14.47 13.73
C LYS A 8 12.98 14.24 13.30
N THR A 9 13.96 14.64 14.11
CA THR A 9 15.38 14.44 13.78
C THR A 9 15.80 12.97 13.86
N PHE A 10 15.28 12.21 14.83
CA PHE A 10 15.61 10.78 14.96
C PHE A 10 15.02 9.96 13.80
N SER A 11 13.82 10.31 13.32
CA SER A 11 13.19 9.62 12.19
C SER A 11 13.94 9.84 10.87
N CYS A 12 14.46 11.04 10.59
CA CYS A 12 15.22 11.29 9.35
C CYS A 12 16.65 10.71 9.44
N ILE A 13 17.30 10.72 10.61
CA ILE A 13 18.67 10.18 10.79
C ILE A 13 18.65 8.64 10.69
N PHE A 14 17.70 7.97 11.32
CA PHE A 14 17.59 6.50 11.30
C PHE A 14 17.35 5.96 9.87
N PHE A 15 16.61 6.71 9.04
CA PHE A 15 16.36 6.34 7.64
C PHE A 15 17.58 6.60 6.73
N CYS A 16 18.32 7.70 6.94
CA CYS A 16 19.59 7.91 6.25
C CYS A 16 20.62 6.83 6.59
N THR A 17 20.69 6.35 7.84
CA THR A 17 21.61 5.26 8.20
C THR A 17 21.19 3.91 7.62
N ILE A 18 19.89 3.60 7.48
CA ILE A 18 19.42 2.37 6.80
C ILE A 18 19.73 2.42 5.29
N ILE A 19 19.56 3.57 4.64
CA ILE A 19 19.89 3.74 3.21
C ILE A 19 21.40 3.63 2.99
N LEU A 20 22.23 4.17 3.89
CA LEU A 20 23.70 4.12 3.77
C LEU A 20 24.29 2.75 4.17
N ALA A 21 23.71 2.05 5.15
CA ALA A 21 24.15 0.72 5.56
C ALA A 21 23.96 -0.38 4.49
N ASN A 22 23.06 -0.17 3.52
CA ASN A 22 22.90 -1.07 2.37
C ASN A 22 24.05 -0.96 1.36
N SER A 23 24.81 0.14 1.36
CA SER A 23 25.96 0.30 0.45
C SER A 23 27.21 -0.43 0.97
N SER A 24 27.38 -0.53 2.29
CA SER A 24 28.50 -1.24 2.91
C SER A 24 28.32 -2.76 2.94
N LEU A 25 27.07 -3.27 3.01
CA LEU A 25 26.80 -4.71 3.00
C LEU A 25 27.11 -5.37 1.65
N ARG A 26 27.13 -4.59 0.56
CA ARG A 26 27.48 -5.07 -0.78
C ARG A 26 29.00 -5.19 -0.98
N ALA A 27 29.79 -4.37 -0.27
CA ALA A 27 31.25 -4.36 -0.39
C ALA A 27 31.92 -5.52 0.37
N GLU A 28 31.33 -5.99 1.48
CA GLU A 28 31.88 -7.12 2.25
C GLU A 28 31.52 -8.50 1.68
N LEU A 29 30.54 -8.60 0.77
CA LEU A 29 30.13 -9.86 0.14
C LEU A 29 30.88 -10.17 -1.17
N GLU A 30 31.45 -9.17 -1.85
CA GLU A 30 32.26 -9.41 -3.07
C GLU A 30 33.70 -9.87 -2.77
N ASP A 31 34.24 -9.57 -1.58
CA ASP A 31 35.59 -10.01 -1.16
C ASP A 31 35.64 -11.46 -0.66
N VAL A 32 34.48 -12.10 -0.39
CA VAL A 32 34.41 -13.49 0.14
C VAL A 32 34.28 -14.55 -0.97
N PHE A 33 33.91 -14.17 -2.20
CA PHE A 33 33.67 -15.12 -3.31
C PHE A 33 34.69 -15.05 -4.46
N GLY A 34 35.80 -14.34 -4.27
CA GLY A 34 36.90 -14.33 -5.22
C GLY A 34 37.88 -15.49 -5.00
N GLU A 35 37.53 -16.70 -5.44
CA GLU A 35 38.45 -17.75 -5.94
C GLU A 35 37.74 -19.11 -6.07
N SER A 36 37.51 -19.57 -7.30
CA SER A 36 37.78 -20.98 -7.67
C SER A 36 37.57 -21.22 -9.18
N SER A 37 38.71 -21.26 -9.87
CA SER A 37 39.11 -22.27 -10.87
C SER A 37 38.10 -22.78 -11.92
N LEU A 38 38.38 -22.34 -13.16
CA LEU A 38 38.52 -23.18 -14.37
C LEU A 38 38.54 -24.69 -14.11
N LEU A 39 37.66 -25.44 -14.80
CA LEU A 39 37.99 -26.75 -15.38
C LEU A 39 37.05 -27.06 -16.56
N ASN A 40 37.67 -27.64 -17.60
CA ASN A 40 37.18 -27.93 -18.94
C ASN A 40 36.07 -29.00 -19.02
N GLY A 41 35.37 -29.01 -20.15
CA GLY A 41 35.27 -30.25 -20.92
C GLY A 41 33.89 -30.67 -21.45
N GLU A 42 33.74 -30.55 -22.77
CA GLU A 42 33.15 -31.54 -23.70
C GLU A 42 31.65 -31.49 -24.06
N ASN A 43 31.44 -30.98 -25.29
CA ASN A 43 30.51 -31.35 -26.38
C ASN A 43 29.65 -32.63 -26.22
N PHE A 44 28.38 -32.58 -26.67
CA PHE A 44 27.90 -33.45 -27.77
C PHE A 44 26.52 -33.05 -28.36
N SER A 45 26.53 -32.83 -29.68
CA SER A 45 25.57 -33.09 -30.78
C SER A 45 24.09 -32.67 -30.78
N GLU A 46 23.75 -32.02 -31.90
CA GLU A 46 22.45 -31.81 -32.53
C GLU A 46 21.65 -33.09 -32.84
N HIS A 47 20.31 -33.00 -32.75
CA HIS A 47 19.41 -33.79 -33.58
C HIS A 47 18.15 -33.01 -33.99
N SER A 48 17.70 -33.34 -35.20
CA SER A 48 16.84 -32.60 -36.12
C SER A 48 15.33 -32.67 -35.85
N ALA A 49 14.64 -31.73 -36.48
CA ALA A 49 13.19 -31.49 -36.56
C ALA A 49 12.32 -32.68 -37.01
N ASN A 50 11.10 -32.79 -36.47
CA ASN A 50 9.84 -32.52 -37.19
C ASN A 50 8.57 -32.84 -36.35
N GLU A 51 7.46 -32.21 -36.77
CA GLU A 51 6.04 -32.53 -36.55
C GLU A 51 5.23 -31.78 -35.46
N ASP A 52 4.34 -30.93 -35.98
CA ASP A 52 2.93 -30.66 -35.60
C ASP A 52 2.60 -30.18 -34.17
N TYR A 53 2.52 -28.85 -34.00
CA TYR A 53 1.96 -28.21 -32.80
C TYR A 53 0.49 -27.78 -33.01
N GLU A 54 -0.45 -28.61 -32.56
CA GLU A 54 -1.76 -28.13 -32.09
C GLU A 54 -1.59 -27.56 -30.67
N PHE A 55 -1.53 -26.23 -30.55
CA PHE A 55 -1.24 -25.54 -29.28
C PHE A 55 -2.50 -25.47 -28.40
N ARG A 56 -2.71 -26.50 -27.57
CA ARG A 56 -3.56 -26.47 -26.36
C ARG A 56 -2.67 -26.74 -25.15
N GLU A 57 -1.96 -25.73 -24.66
CA GLU A 57 -1.22 -25.85 -23.41
C GLU A 57 -2.03 -25.31 -22.23
N ASN A 58 -2.54 -26.27 -21.45
CA ASN A 58 -2.98 -26.08 -20.08
C ASN A 58 -1.73 -25.80 -19.23
N PHE A 59 -1.74 -24.70 -18.46
CA PHE A 59 -0.65 -24.36 -17.54
C PHE A 59 -0.55 -25.43 -16.43
N THR A 60 0.46 -26.30 -16.50
CA THR A 60 0.77 -27.29 -15.46
C THR A 60 2.01 -26.88 -14.67
N VAL A 61 1.85 -26.67 -13.37
CA VAL A 61 2.96 -26.53 -12.42
C VAL A 61 3.57 -27.92 -12.21
N TYR A 62 4.83 -28.12 -12.60
CA TYR A 62 5.57 -29.35 -12.34
C TYR A 62 6.21 -29.28 -10.95
N ASP A 63 5.74 -30.12 -10.03
CA ASP A 63 6.47 -30.41 -8.79
C ASP A 63 7.36 -31.64 -9.04
N ARG A 64 8.68 -31.49 -8.91
CA ARG A 64 9.63 -32.60 -9.09
C ARG A 64 9.68 -33.41 -7.79
N ALA A 65 8.67 -34.25 -7.57
CA ALA A 65 8.70 -35.29 -6.55
C ALA A 65 9.08 -36.63 -7.18
N SER A 66 10.19 -37.19 -6.71
CA SER A 66 10.64 -38.54 -6.98
C SER A 66 9.55 -39.58 -6.65
N SER A 67 9.24 -40.42 -7.64
CA SER A 67 8.50 -41.69 -7.53
C SER A 67 7.10 -41.66 -6.88
N GLY A 68 6.07 -41.90 -7.70
CA GLY A 68 4.83 -42.56 -7.26
C GLY A 68 3.57 -41.71 -7.30
N SER A 69 2.83 -41.81 -8.41
CA SER A 69 1.38 -41.55 -8.54
C SER A 69 0.85 -40.18 -8.07
N VAL A 70 0.94 -39.19 -8.96
CA VAL A 70 0.26 -37.89 -8.83
C VAL A 70 -1.25 -38.06 -9.05
N ARG A 71 -2.05 -37.89 -7.99
CA ARG A 71 -3.51 -37.70 -8.13
C ARG A 71 -3.75 -36.27 -8.60
N ARG A 72 -4.29 -36.10 -9.81
CA ARG A 72 -4.82 -34.83 -10.32
C ARG A 72 -5.99 -34.39 -9.44
N GLY A 73 -5.83 -33.28 -8.74
CA GLY A 73 -6.90 -32.58 -8.03
C GLY A 73 -6.64 -31.09 -8.09
N TYR A 74 -7.22 -30.40 -9.07
CA TYR A 74 -7.28 -28.94 -9.08
C TYR A 74 -8.30 -28.53 -8.03
N VAL A 75 -7.85 -28.12 -6.85
CA VAL A 75 -8.74 -27.49 -5.88
C VAL A 75 -8.72 -25.98 -6.19
N TRP A 76 -9.68 -25.54 -6.99
CA TRP A 76 -10.01 -24.12 -7.15
C TRP A 76 -10.57 -23.62 -5.81
N ASN A 77 -9.70 -23.24 -4.88
CA ASN A 77 -10.13 -22.53 -3.67
C ASN A 77 -10.29 -21.04 -3.99
N TYR A 78 -11.32 -20.44 -3.42
CA TYR A 78 -11.78 -19.08 -3.67
C TYR A 78 -11.17 -18.15 -2.63
N PRO A 79 -10.05 -17.48 -2.92
CA PRO A 79 -9.33 -16.75 -1.89
C PRO A 79 -10.20 -15.62 -1.38
N LEU A 80 -10.68 -15.84 -0.16
CA LEU A 80 -11.45 -14.91 0.64
C LEU A 80 -10.60 -14.61 1.86
N TYR A 81 -10.06 -13.40 1.92
CA TYR A 81 -9.28 -12.95 3.06
C TYR A 81 -10.08 -11.95 3.85
N GLY A 82 -10.17 -12.20 5.15
CA GLY A 82 -10.45 -11.14 6.12
C GLY A 82 -9.12 -10.63 6.66
N TYR A 83 -8.99 -9.33 6.83
CA TYR A 83 -7.80 -8.77 7.47
C TYR A 83 -8.15 -7.58 8.36
N ILE A 84 -7.29 -7.40 9.35
CA ILE A 84 -7.35 -6.32 10.32
C ILE A 84 -6.05 -5.57 10.24
N ASP A 85 -6.12 -4.25 10.06
CA ASP A 85 -4.95 -3.39 10.08
C ASP A 85 -5.01 -2.42 11.24
N HIS A 86 -3.84 -2.09 11.79
CA HIS A 86 -3.66 -0.92 12.61
C HIS A 86 -2.51 -0.08 12.07
N VAL A 87 -2.79 1.20 11.82
CA VAL A 87 -1.82 2.16 11.28
C VAL A 87 -1.62 3.27 12.30
N GLU A 88 -0.35 3.60 12.56
CA GLU A 88 0.05 4.70 13.44
C GLU A 88 1.17 5.52 12.79
N GLY A 89 1.31 6.77 13.22
CA GLY A 89 2.30 7.70 12.70
C GLY A 89 1.70 8.85 11.89
N GLU A 90 2.56 9.60 11.22
CA GLU A 90 2.20 10.78 10.45
C GLU A 90 2.43 10.52 8.96
N TRP A 91 1.35 10.58 8.18
CA TRP A 91 1.40 10.49 6.73
C TRP A 91 0.50 11.57 6.10
N PHE A 92 1.11 12.50 5.36
CA PHE A 92 0.48 13.74 4.91
C PHE A 92 -0.24 14.49 6.05
N ASP A 93 -1.45 14.98 5.77
CA ASP A 93 -2.33 15.66 6.74
C ASP A 93 -3.08 14.65 7.66
N ASN A 94 -2.70 13.36 7.66
CA ASN A 94 -3.23 12.34 8.56
C ASN A 94 -2.23 11.99 9.66
N SER A 95 -2.34 12.66 10.80
CA SER A 95 -1.54 12.40 12.01
C SER A 95 -2.25 11.51 13.03
N GLN A 96 -3.40 10.94 12.66
CA GLN A 96 -4.22 10.11 13.54
C GLN A 96 -4.11 8.66 13.09
N GLY A 97 -3.74 7.79 14.03
CA GLY A 97 -3.85 6.36 13.84
C GLY A 97 -5.28 5.92 13.56
N TYR A 98 -5.39 4.78 12.88
CA TYR A 98 -6.67 4.18 12.53
C TYR A 98 -6.55 2.66 12.47
N THR A 99 -7.67 2.01 12.75
CA THR A 99 -7.82 0.55 12.61
C THR A 99 -8.73 0.27 11.43
N SER A 100 -8.37 -0.69 10.59
CA SER A 100 -9.14 -1.10 9.42
C SER A 100 -9.66 -2.52 9.59
N LEU A 101 -10.87 -2.77 9.11
CA LEU A 101 -11.38 -4.12 8.85
C LEU A 101 -11.62 -4.25 7.36
N GLY A 102 -11.04 -5.27 6.74
CA GLY A 102 -11.08 -5.47 5.30
C GLY A 102 -11.46 -6.88 4.91
N VAL A 103 -12.06 -6.98 3.71
CA VAL A 103 -12.35 -8.25 3.05
C VAL A 103 -11.93 -8.13 1.59
N PHE A 104 -11.12 -9.08 1.13
CA PHE A 104 -10.76 -9.25 -0.27
C PHE A 104 -11.30 -10.57 -0.77
N LYS A 105 -11.88 -10.58 -1.97
CA LYS A 105 -12.37 -11.79 -2.61
C LYS A 105 -12.00 -11.84 -4.09
N GLY A 106 -11.28 -12.89 -4.48
CA GLY A 106 -11.15 -13.28 -5.88
C GLY A 106 -12.46 -13.87 -6.41
N LEU A 107 -12.81 -13.54 -7.66
CA LEU A 107 -14.02 -13.97 -8.36
C LEU A 107 -13.64 -14.82 -9.59
N PRO A 108 -13.18 -16.07 -9.39
CA PRO A 108 -12.81 -16.96 -10.49
C PRO A 108 -14.01 -17.37 -11.35
N GLU A 109 -15.25 -17.21 -10.88
CA GLU A 109 -16.44 -17.41 -11.72
C GLU A 109 -16.53 -16.39 -12.87
N LEU A 110 -15.80 -15.29 -12.75
CA LEU A 110 -15.61 -14.29 -13.80
C LEU A 110 -14.24 -14.45 -14.48
N GLU A 111 -13.59 -15.61 -14.35
CA GLU A 111 -12.32 -15.87 -15.01
C GLU A 111 -12.51 -16.06 -16.52
N PHE A 112 -11.75 -15.30 -17.29
CA PHE A 112 -11.66 -15.47 -18.74
C PHE A 112 -10.23 -15.26 -19.18
N CYS A 113 -9.70 -16.18 -19.99
CA CYS A 113 -8.34 -16.07 -20.55
C CYS A 113 -7.28 -15.72 -19.50
N GLN A 114 -7.22 -16.45 -18.36
CA GLN A 114 -6.26 -16.21 -17.26
C GLN A 114 -6.39 -14.83 -16.60
N THR A 115 -7.54 -14.20 -16.76
CA THR A 115 -7.90 -12.93 -16.11
C THR A 115 -8.85 -13.21 -14.98
N ILE A 116 -8.49 -12.83 -13.76
CA ILE A 116 -9.33 -12.96 -12.58
C ILE A 116 -9.89 -11.59 -12.20
N ALA A 117 -11.19 -11.53 -11.95
CA ALA A 117 -11.81 -10.38 -11.31
C ALA A 117 -11.70 -10.49 -9.79
N PHE A 118 -11.68 -9.36 -9.10
CA PHE A 118 -11.73 -9.33 -7.64
C PHE A 118 -12.56 -8.15 -7.13
N VAL A 119 -12.97 -8.27 -5.87
CA VAL A 119 -13.57 -7.20 -5.09
C VAL A 119 -12.84 -7.02 -3.76
N ASP A 120 -12.72 -5.78 -3.31
CA ASP A 120 -12.04 -5.40 -2.07
C ASP A 120 -12.88 -4.34 -1.35
N GLY A 121 -13.20 -4.60 -0.08
CA GLY A 121 -13.96 -3.70 0.75
C GLY A 121 -13.29 -3.48 2.09
N ARG A 122 -13.19 -2.22 2.53
CA ARG A 122 -12.55 -1.83 3.80
C ARG A 122 -13.36 -0.78 4.52
N VAL A 123 -13.34 -0.85 5.85
CA VAL A 123 -13.83 0.19 6.75
C VAL A 123 -12.75 0.58 7.73
N HIS A 124 -12.63 1.88 8.00
CA HIS A 124 -11.58 2.46 8.83
C HIS A 124 -12.19 3.22 10.00
N PHE A 125 -11.62 3.02 11.19
CA PHE A 125 -11.98 3.67 12.43
C PHE A 125 -10.78 4.47 12.94
N PHE A 126 -10.85 5.79 12.85
CA PHE A 126 -9.80 6.67 13.31
C PHE A 126 -9.84 6.82 14.83
N ASN A 127 -8.68 7.03 15.45
CA ASN A 127 -8.57 7.31 16.89
C ASN A 127 -9.37 8.56 17.35
N SER A 128 -9.79 9.43 16.42
CA SER A 128 -10.72 10.55 16.70
C SER A 128 -12.21 10.20 16.70
N GLY A 129 -12.58 8.93 16.53
CA GLY A 129 -13.97 8.48 16.41
C GLY A 129 -14.61 8.77 15.05
N LYS A 130 -13.81 9.16 14.05
CA LYS A 130 -14.25 9.33 12.66
C LYS A 130 -14.13 8.01 11.91
N THR A 131 -14.78 7.95 10.75
CA THR A 131 -14.77 6.77 9.90
C THR A 131 -14.41 7.08 8.45
N ALA A 132 -13.83 6.11 7.77
CA ALA A 132 -13.69 6.07 6.32
C ALA A 132 -14.06 4.67 5.81
N ALA A 133 -14.31 4.56 4.51
CA ALA A 133 -14.60 3.30 3.87
C ALA A 133 -14.12 3.32 2.42
N ASN A 134 -13.76 2.15 1.90
CA ASN A 134 -13.31 1.97 0.54
C ASN A 134 -14.02 0.74 -0.02
N VAL A 135 -14.50 0.84 -1.25
CA VAL A 135 -15.01 -0.31 -1.99
C VAL A 135 -14.46 -0.25 -3.39
N GLY A 136 -13.92 -1.36 -3.86
CA GLY A 136 -13.29 -1.43 -5.17
C GLY A 136 -13.41 -2.79 -5.81
N ALA A 137 -13.10 -2.78 -7.09
CA ALA A 137 -13.02 -3.96 -7.91
C ALA A 137 -11.86 -3.82 -8.90
N GLY A 138 -11.37 -4.94 -9.40
CA GLY A 138 -10.33 -4.93 -10.40
C GLY A 138 -10.23 -6.24 -11.16
N LEU A 139 -9.32 -6.23 -12.12
CA LEU A 139 -8.97 -7.36 -12.97
C LEU A 139 -7.47 -7.56 -12.88
N ARG A 140 -7.03 -8.82 -12.81
CA ARG A 140 -5.62 -9.21 -12.90
C ARG A 140 -5.48 -10.30 -13.96
N HIS A 141 -4.70 -10.02 -15.00
CA HIS A 141 -4.39 -10.94 -16.09
C HIS A 141 -3.00 -11.52 -15.89
N MET A 142 -2.92 -12.85 -15.82
CA MET A 142 -1.64 -13.57 -15.81
C MET A 142 -1.18 -13.78 -17.25
N ILE A 143 0.06 -13.39 -17.54
CA ILE A 143 0.71 -13.63 -18.83
C ILE A 143 1.31 -15.04 -18.80
N PRO A 144 0.81 -15.99 -19.62
CA PRO A 144 1.22 -17.39 -19.49
C PRO A 144 2.70 -17.65 -19.80
N SER A 145 3.31 -16.88 -20.70
CA SER A 145 4.71 -17.07 -21.10
C SER A 145 5.72 -16.66 -20.03
N THR A 146 5.35 -15.73 -19.14
CA THR A 146 6.27 -15.16 -18.13
C THR A 146 5.79 -15.35 -16.70
N GLY A 147 4.52 -15.71 -16.49
CA GLY A 147 3.89 -15.72 -15.17
C GLY A 147 3.69 -14.33 -14.56
N HIS A 148 3.94 -13.25 -15.30
CA HIS A 148 3.72 -11.89 -14.82
C HIS A 148 2.24 -11.57 -14.72
N VAL A 149 1.88 -10.64 -13.85
CA VAL A 149 0.48 -10.21 -13.68
C VAL A 149 0.35 -8.74 -14.06
N ILE A 150 -0.61 -8.44 -14.93
CA ILE A 150 -1.04 -7.06 -15.22
C ILE A 150 -2.39 -6.84 -14.58
N GLY A 151 -2.49 -5.82 -13.73
CA GLY A 151 -3.68 -5.47 -12.99
C GLY A 151 -4.21 -4.08 -13.33
N ALA A 152 -5.52 -3.93 -13.27
CA ALA A 152 -6.19 -2.64 -13.24
C ALA A 152 -7.30 -2.65 -12.19
N ASN A 153 -7.47 -1.54 -11.47
CA ASN A 153 -8.45 -1.44 -10.40
C ASN A 153 -9.12 -0.07 -10.33
N VAL A 154 -10.32 -0.05 -9.76
CA VAL A 154 -11.09 1.16 -9.47
C VAL A 154 -11.68 1.08 -8.07
N TYR A 155 -11.65 2.20 -7.37
CA TYR A 155 -12.13 2.33 -6.00
C TYR A 155 -13.03 3.54 -5.85
N TYR A 156 -14.05 3.39 -5.01
CA TYR A 156 -14.78 4.50 -4.42
C TYR A 156 -14.39 4.62 -2.95
N ASP A 157 -13.91 5.81 -2.58
CA ASP A 157 -13.43 6.13 -1.24
C ASP A 157 -14.37 7.14 -0.58
N TYR A 158 -14.68 6.89 0.68
CA TYR A 158 -15.47 7.76 1.55
C TYR A 158 -14.65 8.10 2.79
N ARG A 159 -14.63 9.39 3.20
CA ARG A 159 -14.03 9.82 4.46
C ARG A 159 -14.93 10.82 5.18
N LYS A 160 -15.33 10.50 6.41
CA LYS A 160 -15.95 11.47 7.34
C LYS A 160 -14.85 12.26 8.05
N ALA A 161 -14.72 13.55 7.73
CA ALA A 161 -13.78 14.45 8.40
C ALA A 161 -14.49 15.34 9.44
N SER A 162 -13.75 16.26 10.08
CA SER A 162 -14.34 17.22 11.02
C SER A 162 -15.19 18.29 10.33
N VAL A 163 -14.86 18.65 9.08
CA VAL A 163 -15.56 19.70 8.33
C VAL A 163 -16.75 19.16 7.57
N ALA A 164 -16.59 18.03 6.89
CA ALA A 164 -17.60 17.44 6.03
C ALA A 164 -17.25 15.96 5.75
N HIS A 165 -18.11 15.30 4.98
CA HIS A 165 -17.75 14.06 4.29
C HIS A 165 -17.10 14.37 2.94
N TYR A 166 -16.20 13.51 2.51
CA TYR A 166 -15.47 13.59 1.25
C TYR A 166 -15.58 12.27 0.51
N ASN A 167 -15.70 12.37 -0.81
CA ASN A 167 -15.79 11.23 -1.70
C ASN A 167 -14.71 11.36 -2.79
N GLN A 168 -14.10 10.25 -3.16
CA GLN A 168 -13.02 10.19 -4.14
C GLN A 168 -13.13 8.91 -4.96
N VAL A 169 -12.73 8.99 -6.23
CA VAL A 169 -12.52 7.82 -7.07
C VAL A 169 -11.03 7.58 -7.20
N GLY A 170 -10.60 6.36 -6.90
CA GLY A 170 -9.24 5.88 -7.12
C GLY A 170 -9.20 5.00 -8.37
N VAL A 171 -8.12 5.10 -9.14
CA VAL A 171 -7.79 4.16 -10.22
C VAL A 171 -6.35 3.70 -10.06
N GLY A 172 -6.06 2.46 -10.39
CA GLY A 172 -4.72 1.91 -10.25
C GLY A 172 -4.38 0.94 -11.38
N ILE A 173 -3.09 0.87 -11.69
CA ILE A 173 -2.51 -0.11 -12.61
C ILE A 173 -1.35 -0.78 -11.88
N GLU A 174 -1.26 -2.10 -12.03
CA GLU A 174 -0.25 -2.94 -11.40
C GLU A 174 0.45 -3.78 -12.47
N TYR A 175 1.76 -3.94 -12.36
CA TYR A 175 2.54 -4.91 -13.11
C TYR A 175 3.41 -5.66 -12.09
N LEU A 176 3.05 -6.91 -11.82
CA LEU A 176 3.62 -7.71 -10.75
C LEU A 176 4.45 -8.84 -11.35
N THR A 177 5.66 -9.02 -10.86
CA THR A 177 6.55 -10.08 -11.33
C THR A 177 7.18 -10.81 -10.15
N GLN A 178 7.96 -11.85 -10.43
CA GLN A 178 8.68 -12.57 -9.39
C GLN A 178 9.77 -11.70 -8.74
N CYS A 179 10.42 -10.82 -9.50
CA CYS A 179 11.54 -10.02 -9.02
C CYS A 179 11.13 -8.63 -8.57
N TRP A 180 10.27 -7.98 -9.34
CA TRP A 180 9.94 -6.58 -9.15
C TRP A 180 8.50 -6.29 -9.50
N ASP A 181 7.93 -5.32 -8.80
CA ASP A 181 6.59 -4.85 -9.02
C ASP A 181 6.61 -3.37 -9.39
N PHE A 182 5.65 -2.99 -10.20
CA PHE A 182 5.37 -1.62 -10.53
C PHE A 182 3.90 -1.31 -10.27
N ARG A 183 3.65 -0.19 -9.59
CA ARG A 183 2.29 0.27 -9.27
C ARG A 183 2.17 1.76 -9.54
N ILE A 184 1.07 2.17 -10.15
CA ILE A 184 0.67 3.58 -10.27
C ILE A 184 -0.77 3.70 -9.78
N ASN A 185 -1.03 4.67 -8.92
CA ASN A 185 -2.37 4.98 -8.44
C ASN A 185 -2.70 6.46 -8.65
N GLY A 186 -3.92 6.75 -9.11
CA GLY A 186 -4.47 8.08 -9.29
C GLY A 186 -5.72 8.30 -8.45
N TYR A 187 -5.88 9.50 -7.90
CA TYR A 187 -6.95 9.84 -6.97
C TYR A 187 -7.67 11.11 -7.39
N ILE A 188 -8.98 11.01 -7.60
CA ILE A 188 -9.83 12.06 -8.15
C ILE A 188 -10.96 12.38 -7.17
N PRO A 189 -10.87 13.47 -6.39
CA PRO A 189 -11.95 13.91 -5.53
C PRO A 189 -13.18 14.28 -6.36
N LEU A 190 -14.34 13.75 -5.99
CA LEU A 190 -15.61 14.12 -6.61
C LEU A 190 -16.00 15.56 -6.24
N GLU A 191 -15.60 16.01 -5.06
CA GLU A 191 -15.85 17.36 -4.57
C GLU A 191 -14.57 17.96 -4.00
N LYS A 192 -14.05 18.99 -4.66
CA LYS A 192 -12.75 19.56 -4.27
C LYS A 192 -12.82 20.38 -2.99
N LYS A 193 -13.93 21.07 -2.68
CA LYS A 193 -14.01 22.02 -1.57
C LYS A 193 -15.29 21.85 -0.77
N LYS A 194 -15.17 21.71 0.55
CA LYS A 194 -16.30 21.70 1.48
C LYS A 194 -16.18 22.85 2.47
N ARG A 195 -17.34 23.31 2.96
CA ARG A 195 -17.45 24.37 3.96
C ARG A 195 -18.38 23.91 5.08
N SER A 196 -18.04 24.24 6.31
CA SER A 196 -18.91 24.10 7.48
C SER A 196 -19.04 25.45 8.18
N LYS A 197 -20.20 25.71 8.77
CA LYS A 197 -20.52 26.95 9.48
C LYS A 197 -21.16 26.61 10.81
N ASN A 198 -20.50 26.96 11.90
CA ASN A 198 -21.01 26.80 13.26
C ASN A 198 -21.31 28.18 13.85
N ARG A 199 -22.51 28.35 14.43
CA ARG A 199 -22.91 29.58 15.11
C ARG A 199 -22.99 29.33 16.61
N TYR A 200 -22.34 30.19 17.38
CA TYR A 200 -22.31 30.21 18.82
C TYR A 200 -23.07 31.44 19.29
N ASN A 201 -24.15 31.24 20.03
CA ASN A 201 -24.97 32.33 20.56
C ASN A 201 -24.57 32.61 22.02
N TYR A 202 -24.55 33.88 22.38
CA TYR A 202 -24.22 34.38 23.71
C TYR A 202 -25.40 35.22 24.24
N ALA A 203 -25.42 35.44 25.55
CA ALA A 203 -26.43 36.30 26.17
C ALA A 203 -26.38 37.72 25.56
N GLY A 204 -27.53 38.39 25.45
CA GLY A 204 -27.61 39.74 24.88
C GLY A 204 -27.74 39.82 23.36
N GLY A 205 -28.05 38.72 22.66
CA GLY A 205 -28.23 38.71 21.20
C GLY A 205 -26.93 38.66 20.40
N TYR A 206 -25.80 38.53 21.10
CA TYR A 206 -24.48 38.36 20.51
C TYR A 206 -24.32 36.95 19.91
N PHE A 207 -23.74 36.86 18.71
CA PHE A 207 -23.33 35.59 18.11
C PHE A 207 -21.97 35.67 17.42
N ALA A 208 -21.20 34.57 17.51
CA ALA A 208 -20.01 34.34 16.71
C ALA A 208 -20.24 33.16 15.76
N THR A 209 -19.71 33.28 14.57
CA THR A 209 -19.79 32.30 13.50
C THR A 209 -18.38 31.84 13.15
N CYS A 210 -18.11 30.55 13.28
CA CYS A 210 -16.90 29.93 12.76
C CYS A 210 -17.20 29.27 11.41
N GLN A 211 -16.53 29.73 10.35
CA GLN A 211 -16.54 29.12 9.05
C GLN A 211 -15.26 28.32 8.83
N GLU A 212 -15.39 27.03 8.56
CA GLU A 212 -14.28 26.14 8.26
C GLU A 212 -14.33 25.72 6.79
N LYS A 213 -13.18 25.74 6.10
CA LYS A 213 -13.02 25.35 4.69
C LYS A 213 -11.92 24.32 4.59
N GLN A 214 -12.20 23.19 3.95
CA GLN A 214 -11.23 22.12 3.73
C GLN A 214 -11.50 21.43 2.39
N SER A 215 -10.43 20.96 1.75
CA SER A 215 -10.45 20.46 0.38
C SER A 215 -9.91 19.03 0.34
N ALA A 216 -10.52 18.15 -0.46
CA ALA A 216 -9.91 16.86 -0.78
C ALA A 216 -8.89 17.04 -1.90
N LEU A 217 -7.74 16.38 -1.79
CA LEU A 217 -6.64 16.51 -2.72
C LEU A 217 -6.74 15.45 -3.82
N SER A 218 -6.58 15.88 -5.07
CA SER A 218 -6.27 14.97 -6.17
C SER A 218 -4.78 14.65 -6.14
N GLY A 219 -4.40 13.45 -6.57
CA GLY A 219 -3.00 13.10 -6.65
C GLY A 219 -2.72 11.87 -7.46
N VAL A 220 -1.42 11.58 -7.59
CA VAL A 220 -0.89 10.36 -8.17
C VAL A 220 0.29 9.89 -7.31
N ASP A 221 0.41 8.58 -7.14
CA ASP A 221 1.63 7.95 -6.64
C ASP A 221 2.09 6.87 -7.61
N PHE A 222 3.39 6.61 -7.58
CA PHE A 222 3.96 5.44 -8.23
C PHE A 222 4.96 4.79 -7.29
N GLU A 223 5.11 3.47 -7.44
CA GLU A 223 6.00 2.66 -6.64
C GLU A 223 6.67 1.60 -7.53
N ILE A 224 7.96 1.39 -7.33
CA ILE A 224 8.70 0.21 -7.78
C ILE A 224 9.21 -0.54 -6.55
N GLY A 225 9.01 -1.85 -6.49
CA GLY A 225 9.49 -2.64 -5.37
C GLY A 225 9.96 -4.01 -5.77
N SER A 226 10.57 -4.70 -4.82
CA SER A 226 11.22 -5.98 -5.01
C SER A 226 11.31 -6.74 -3.70
N TRP A 227 11.30 -8.07 -3.78
CA TRP A 227 11.58 -8.94 -2.66
C TRP A 227 13.07 -8.87 -2.30
N LEU A 228 13.39 -8.39 -1.11
CA LEU A 228 14.76 -8.35 -0.57
C LEU A 228 15.20 -9.72 -0.04
N ARG A 229 14.23 -10.46 0.50
CA ARG A 229 14.38 -11.82 0.97
C ARG A 229 13.01 -12.48 0.85
N ARG A 230 12.91 -13.56 0.09
CA ARG A 230 11.70 -14.38 0.06
C ARG A 230 12.08 -15.78 0.51
N CYS A 231 11.30 -16.32 1.42
CA CYS A 231 11.47 -17.64 1.98
C CYS A 231 10.17 -18.40 1.72
N GLY A 232 10.24 -19.46 0.92
CA GLY A 232 9.14 -20.43 0.89
C GLY A 232 8.95 -21.01 2.30
N GLY A 233 7.71 -21.28 2.73
CA GLY A 233 7.45 -21.97 4.01
C GLY A 233 6.27 -21.47 4.83
N TYR A 234 6.01 -22.15 5.95
CA TYR A 234 4.94 -21.81 6.91
C TYR A 234 5.39 -20.84 8.02
N ASN A 235 6.71 -20.76 8.28
CA ASN A 235 7.33 -19.91 9.31
C ASN A 235 8.45 -19.02 8.71
N SER A 236 8.26 -18.59 7.47
CA SER A 236 9.20 -17.71 6.78
C SER A 236 9.10 -16.27 7.25
N LEU A 237 10.23 -15.57 7.16
CA LEU A 237 10.28 -14.11 7.19
C LEU A 237 10.58 -13.63 5.77
N ASP A 238 9.57 -13.07 5.11
CA ASP A 238 9.76 -12.41 3.83
C ASP A 238 9.94 -10.92 4.03
N LEU A 239 10.92 -10.35 3.34
CA LEU A 239 11.22 -8.93 3.34
C LEU A 239 11.00 -8.39 1.93
N TYR A 240 10.15 -7.38 1.83
CA TYR A 240 9.89 -6.65 0.60
C TYR A 240 10.25 -5.18 0.80
N GLY A 241 10.88 -4.59 -0.20
CA GLY A 241 11.28 -3.19 -0.21
C GLY A 241 10.72 -2.49 -1.43
N ALA A 242 10.29 -1.25 -1.28
CA ALA A 242 9.84 -0.42 -2.37
C ALA A 242 10.25 1.04 -2.23
N ILE A 243 10.40 1.70 -3.37
CA ILE A 243 10.66 3.12 -3.48
C ILE A 243 9.70 3.73 -4.51
N GLY A 244 9.37 4.99 -4.33
CA GLY A 244 8.38 5.64 -5.15
C GLY A 244 8.39 7.15 -5.02
N ALA A 245 7.41 7.78 -5.63
CA ALA A 245 7.13 9.19 -5.38
C ALA A 245 5.63 9.47 -5.47
N HIS A 246 5.24 10.56 -4.82
CA HIS A 246 3.87 11.05 -4.85
C HIS A 246 3.80 12.49 -5.35
N TYR A 247 2.64 12.87 -5.87
CA TYR A 247 2.29 14.22 -6.26
C TYR A 247 0.81 14.49 -5.98
N TYR A 248 0.51 15.48 -5.13
CA TYR A 248 -0.86 15.92 -4.85
C TYR A 248 -1.09 17.39 -5.22
N ASP A 249 -0.10 18.25 -4.98
CA ASP A 249 -0.11 19.64 -5.44
C ASP A 249 1.31 20.22 -5.53
N LYS A 250 1.41 21.53 -5.79
CA LYS A 250 2.69 22.26 -5.92
C LYS A 250 3.62 22.18 -4.70
N HIS A 251 3.13 21.79 -3.53
CA HIS A 251 3.92 21.74 -2.30
C HIS A 251 3.96 20.34 -1.66
N ARG A 252 3.07 19.42 -2.08
CA ARG A 252 2.95 18.05 -1.61
C ARG A 252 3.38 17.08 -2.72
N TYR A 253 4.67 17.05 -2.97
CA TYR A 253 5.30 16.06 -3.84
C TYR A 253 6.67 15.69 -3.29
N GLY A 254 7.09 14.45 -3.51
CA GLY A 254 8.40 14.00 -3.11
C GLY A 254 8.54 12.49 -3.07
N PRO A 255 9.72 12.02 -2.66
CA PRO A 255 10.03 10.59 -2.63
C PRO A 255 9.34 9.91 -1.44
N GLU A 256 9.11 8.61 -1.62
CA GLU A 256 8.69 7.70 -0.57
C GLU A 256 9.40 6.35 -0.67
N ALA A 257 9.48 5.65 0.46
CA ALA A 257 10.04 4.33 0.55
C ALA A 257 9.23 3.51 1.56
N ARG A 258 9.23 2.20 1.36
CA ARG A 258 8.42 1.26 2.13
C ARG A 258 9.19 -0.03 2.33
N ILE A 259 9.14 -0.56 3.54
CA ILE A 259 9.70 -1.86 3.89
C ILE A 259 8.57 -2.67 4.53
N VAL A 260 8.45 -3.92 4.11
CA VAL A 260 7.47 -4.88 4.58
C VAL A 260 8.19 -6.11 5.09
N ALA A 261 7.76 -6.57 6.25
CA ALA A 261 8.11 -7.87 6.80
C ALA A 261 6.84 -8.73 6.91
N ASN A 262 6.76 -9.80 6.13
CA ASN A 262 5.76 -10.84 6.31
C ASN A 262 6.33 -11.89 7.25
N ILE A 263 5.71 -12.03 8.42
CA ILE A 263 6.08 -12.99 9.46
C ILE A 263 5.07 -14.13 9.40
N ALA A 264 5.54 -15.28 8.91
CA ALA A 264 4.67 -16.37 8.52
C ALA A 264 3.58 -15.87 7.54
N ARG A 265 2.37 -16.44 7.61
CA ARG A 265 1.26 -16.14 6.69
C ARG A 265 0.19 -15.20 7.26
N TYR A 266 0.33 -14.79 8.52
CA TYR A 266 -0.74 -14.11 9.24
C TYR A 266 -0.39 -12.69 9.66
N LEU A 267 0.89 -12.41 9.89
CA LEU A 267 1.32 -11.12 10.41
C LEU A 267 2.17 -10.40 9.37
N PHE A 268 1.74 -9.21 9.00
CA PHE A 268 2.50 -8.30 8.15
C PHE A 268 2.82 -7.05 8.96
N ILE A 269 4.07 -6.60 8.85
CA ILE A 269 4.53 -5.34 9.44
C ILE A 269 5.09 -4.49 8.31
N GLU A 270 4.60 -3.27 8.20
CA GLU A 270 5.08 -2.30 7.22
C GLU A 270 5.55 -1.03 7.91
N VAL A 271 6.66 -0.49 7.39
CA VAL A 271 7.12 0.86 7.68
C VAL A 271 7.17 1.61 6.36
N LYS A 272 6.45 2.73 6.28
CA LYS A 272 6.48 3.64 5.14
C LYS A 272 7.01 5.00 5.59
N ALA A 273 7.92 5.56 4.81
CA ALA A 273 8.48 6.89 5.04
C ALA A 273 8.53 7.70 3.75
N GLY A 274 8.53 9.02 3.90
CA GLY A 274 8.55 9.92 2.75
C GLY A 274 8.91 11.33 3.16
N TYR A 275 9.13 12.17 2.17
CA TYR A 275 9.45 13.57 2.38
C TYR A 275 8.75 14.45 1.36
N ASP A 276 8.14 15.53 1.81
CA ASP A 276 7.71 16.61 0.93
C ASP A 276 7.96 18.00 1.56
N LYS A 277 7.85 19.05 0.74
CA LYS A 277 8.12 20.43 1.19
C LYS A 277 7.09 20.96 2.20
N HIS A 278 5.88 20.42 2.20
CA HIS A 278 4.79 20.89 3.06
C HIS A 278 4.84 20.28 4.47
N HIS A 279 5.08 18.98 4.56
CA HIS A 279 5.03 18.18 5.78
C HIS A 279 6.43 17.91 6.36
N GLY A 280 7.49 17.98 5.54
CA GLY A 280 8.83 17.53 5.90
C GLY A 280 8.95 16.00 5.86
N CYS A 281 9.73 15.40 6.75
CA CYS A 281 9.79 13.94 6.90
C CYS A 281 8.46 13.43 7.48
N MET A 282 7.91 12.39 6.85
CA MET A 282 6.70 11.67 7.24
C MET A 282 7.05 10.20 7.42
N ALA A 283 6.43 9.54 8.39
CA ALA A 283 6.62 8.12 8.63
C ALA A 283 5.38 7.52 9.29
N GLN A 284 4.97 6.35 8.80
CA GLN A 284 3.89 5.55 9.36
C GLN A 284 4.32 4.09 9.49
N GLY A 285 3.77 3.43 10.50
CA GLY A 285 3.85 1.99 10.69
C GLY A 285 2.48 1.36 10.53
N ARG A 286 2.41 0.18 9.92
CA ARG A 286 1.20 -0.62 9.77
C ARG A 286 1.46 -2.02 10.27
N ILE A 287 0.55 -2.55 11.07
CA ILE A 287 0.49 -3.96 11.45
C ILE A 287 -0.77 -4.53 10.84
N ASN A 288 -0.66 -5.63 10.12
CA ASN A 288 -1.76 -6.34 9.50
C ASN A 288 -1.83 -7.76 10.05
N LEU A 289 -3.05 -8.20 10.36
CA LEU A 289 -3.39 -9.57 10.63
C LEU A 289 -4.31 -10.07 9.53
N SER A 290 -3.85 -11.01 8.73
CA SER A 290 -4.61 -11.60 7.61
C SER A 290 -5.02 -13.03 7.92
N PHE A 291 -6.26 -13.37 7.61
CA PHE A 291 -6.84 -14.68 7.86
C PHE A 291 -7.47 -15.20 6.56
N PRO A 292 -6.99 -16.34 6.03
CA PRO A 292 -7.69 -17.02 4.95
C PRO A 292 -8.97 -17.62 5.51
N ILE A 293 -10.13 -17.13 5.07
CA ILE A 293 -11.44 -17.56 5.57
C ILE A 293 -11.85 -18.91 4.96
N ASP A 294 -11.35 -19.20 3.76
CA ASP A 294 -11.62 -20.41 2.99
C ASP A 294 -10.67 -21.58 3.29
N GLY A 295 -9.73 -21.39 4.22
CA GLY A 295 -8.93 -22.46 4.84
C GLY A 295 -7.89 -23.14 3.95
N ASN A 296 -7.74 -22.76 2.68
CA ASN A 296 -6.80 -23.39 1.76
C ASN A 296 -6.02 -22.38 0.91
N LEU A 297 -4.86 -21.96 1.40
CA LEU A 297 -3.80 -21.37 0.57
C LEU A 297 -2.66 -22.38 0.45
N PHE A 298 -2.50 -22.98 -0.71
CA PHE A 298 -1.37 -23.88 -0.96
C PHE A 298 -0.57 -23.42 -2.17
N CYS A 299 0.52 -22.68 -1.91
CA CYS A 299 1.78 -23.09 -2.50
C CYS A 299 2.58 -23.80 -1.40
N ASN A 300 2.81 -25.11 -1.59
CA ASN A 300 3.76 -25.90 -0.82
C ASN A 300 5.14 -25.64 -1.42
N ILE A 301 5.70 -24.45 -1.19
CA ILE A 301 7.12 -24.24 -1.49
C ILE A 301 7.88 -24.72 -0.26
N ALA A 302 8.87 -25.59 -0.48
CA ALA A 302 9.78 -26.03 0.57
C ALA A 302 10.41 -24.83 1.30
N ASN A 303 10.90 -25.04 2.53
CA ASN A 303 11.54 -24.00 3.35
C ASN A 303 12.88 -23.52 2.76
N VAL A 304 12.88 -22.95 1.55
CA VAL A 304 14.05 -22.45 0.85
C VAL A 304 13.98 -20.93 0.91
N CYS A 305 14.96 -20.34 1.57
CA CYS A 305 15.19 -18.90 1.51
C CYS A 305 16.16 -18.63 0.36
N GLU A 306 15.68 -17.95 -0.66
CA GLU A 306 16.50 -17.61 -1.81
C GLU A 306 16.45 -16.10 -2.04
N SER A 307 17.62 -15.54 -2.37
CA SER A 307 17.73 -14.17 -2.89
C SER A 307 17.48 -14.11 -4.40
N SER A 308 17.34 -15.27 -5.05
CA SER A 308 16.98 -15.39 -6.46
C SER A 308 15.46 -15.39 -6.62
N CYS A 309 14.98 -14.80 -7.72
CA CYS A 309 13.56 -14.77 -8.05
C CYS A 309 13.07 -16.08 -8.68
N GLU A 310 13.95 -17.07 -8.85
CA GLU A 310 13.65 -18.30 -9.58
C GLU A 310 12.83 -19.23 -8.65
N ASN A 311 11.66 -19.68 -9.11
CA ASN A 311 10.78 -20.68 -8.46
C ASN A 311 9.71 -20.19 -7.45
N TYR A 312 9.21 -18.96 -7.54
CA TYR A 312 8.04 -18.53 -6.74
C TYR A 312 6.70 -18.55 -7.50
N CYS A 313 5.66 -19.05 -6.84
CA CYS A 313 4.28 -19.00 -7.32
C CYS A 313 3.78 -17.56 -7.40
N CYS A 314 3.55 -17.04 -8.62
CA CYS A 314 2.87 -15.75 -8.84
C CYS A 314 1.37 -15.77 -8.45
N ILE A 315 0.85 -16.92 -8.00
CA ILE A 315 -0.56 -17.10 -7.64
C ILE A 315 -0.92 -16.27 -6.40
N GLU A 316 -0.01 -16.09 -5.44
CA GLU A 316 -0.28 -15.24 -4.27
C GLU A 316 -0.49 -13.78 -4.67
N ASP A 317 0.24 -13.31 -5.70
CA ASP A 317 0.15 -11.95 -6.20
C ASP A 317 -1.18 -11.66 -6.89
N LEU A 318 -1.88 -12.69 -7.39
CA LEU A 318 -3.24 -12.55 -7.92
C LEU A 318 -4.26 -12.20 -6.84
N TYR A 319 -3.98 -12.57 -5.59
CA TYR A 319 -4.99 -12.52 -4.52
C TYR A 319 -4.59 -11.63 -3.34
N GLN A 320 -3.50 -10.88 -3.46
CA GLN A 320 -3.15 -9.83 -2.50
C GLN A 320 -4.11 -8.63 -2.63
N PRO A 321 -4.52 -7.99 -1.52
CA PRO A 321 -5.25 -6.73 -1.57
C PRO A 321 -4.48 -5.65 -2.36
N VAL A 322 -5.19 -4.72 -2.99
CA VAL A 322 -4.55 -3.66 -3.80
C VAL A 322 -3.75 -2.73 -2.89
N HIS A 323 -2.52 -2.41 -3.31
CA HIS A 323 -1.66 -1.46 -2.61
C HIS A 323 -1.84 -0.04 -3.16
N ARG A 324 -2.40 0.84 -2.33
CA ARG A 324 -2.77 2.22 -2.67
C ARG A 324 -2.88 3.09 -1.42
N GLN A 325 -3.03 4.40 -1.60
CA GLN A 325 -3.42 5.33 -0.55
C GLN A 325 -4.92 5.15 -0.22
N GLU A 326 -5.20 4.51 0.91
CA GLU A 326 -6.56 4.13 1.34
C GLU A 326 -7.35 5.33 1.89
N ILE A 327 -6.67 6.24 2.60
CA ILE A 327 -7.31 7.39 3.23
C ILE A 327 -7.21 8.63 2.33
N ILE A 328 -8.37 9.22 2.00
CA ILE A 328 -8.46 10.46 1.23
C ILE A 328 -7.62 11.56 1.88
N ASN A 329 -6.61 12.06 1.18
CA ASN A 329 -5.79 13.17 1.65
C ASN A 329 -6.58 14.48 1.58
N LEU A 330 -6.58 15.22 2.70
CA LEU A 330 -7.31 16.47 2.84
C LEU A 330 -6.30 17.60 3.01
N GLY A 331 -6.42 18.66 2.22
CA GLY A 331 -5.55 19.83 2.37
C GLY A 331 -5.82 20.58 3.68
N SER A 332 -4.93 21.53 3.98
CA SER A 332 -4.95 22.30 5.21
C SER A 332 -6.31 22.98 5.46
N LYS A 333 -6.79 22.83 6.69
CA LYS A 333 -8.07 23.42 7.15
C LYS A 333 -7.92 24.92 7.37
N LYS A 334 -8.68 25.73 6.62
CA LYS A 334 -8.79 27.17 6.83
C LYS A 334 -9.98 27.46 7.72
N ARG A 335 -9.82 28.33 8.71
CA ARG A 335 -10.91 28.73 9.61
C ARG A 335 -11.01 30.25 9.70
N CYS A 336 -12.22 30.77 9.71
CA CYS A 336 -12.53 32.20 9.72
C CYS A 336 -13.64 32.47 10.74
N TRP A 337 -13.44 33.44 11.63
CA TRP A 337 -14.51 33.91 12.51
C TRP A 337 -15.16 35.19 11.98
N THR A 338 -16.46 35.30 12.14
CA THR A 338 -17.23 36.55 12.05
C THR A 338 -18.15 36.65 13.26
N TRP A 339 -18.41 37.83 13.78
CA TRP A 339 -19.30 38.04 14.94
C TRP A 339 -19.99 39.40 14.82
N ASN A 340 -21.05 39.64 15.60
CA ASN A 340 -21.88 40.84 15.49
C ASN A 340 -21.59 41.94 16.53
N TRP A 341 -20.43 41.90 17.19
CA TRP A 341 -20.05 42.83 18.27
C TRP A 341 -18.67 43.50 18.11
N ASP A 342 -17.99 43.30 16.98
CA ASP A 342 -16.79 44.03 16.52
C ASP A 342 -16.92 44.12 14.99
N ASP A 343 -16.31 45.13 14.35
CA ASP A 343 -16.43 45.39 12.91
C ASP A 343 -16.25 44.13 12.03
N ASP A 344 -16.93 44.11 10.87
CA ASP A 344 -17.09 43.03 9.85
C ASP A 344 -15.81 42.34 9.30
N SER A 345 -14.68 42.47 9.98
CA SER A 345 -13.40 41.90 9.59
C SER A 345 -13.27 40.41 9.95
N CYS A 346 -12.69 39.66 9.01
CA CYS A 346 -12.45 38.23 9.13
C CYS A 346 -11.20 37.98 9.98
N HIS A 347 -11.36 37.41 11.18
CA HIS A 347 -10.23 37.12 12.08
C HIS A 347 -9.84 35.62 12.05
N PRO A 348 -8.52 35.30 12.10
CA PRO A 348 -8.03 33.92 12.17
C PRO A 348 -8.42 33.25 13.50
N CYS A 349 -8.71 31.94 13.48
CA CYS A 349 -9.19 31.19 14.65
C CYS A 349 -8.14 30.90 15.75
N SER A 350 -6.98 31.55 15.75
CA SER A 350 -5.96 31.37 16.78
C SER A 350 -6.22 32.27 17.98
N GLY A 351 -6.78 31.71 19.05
CA GLY A 351 -6.81 32.31 20.38
C GLY A 351 -7.64 33.58 20.51
N ILE A 352 -8.94 33.42 20.77
CA ILE A 352 -9.77 34.52 21.28
C ILE A 352 -9.33 34.78 22.72
N SER A 353 -8.42 35.73 22.92
CA SER A 353 -8.26 36.39 24.21
C SER A 353 -9.42 37.37 24.35
N LEU A 354 -10.43 37.00 25.13
CA LEU A 354 -11.48 37.90 25.56
C LEU A 354 -10.85 38.98 26.44
N LYS A 355 -10.35 40.07 25.86
CA LYS A 355 -10.22 41.31 26.60
C LYS A 355 -11.60 41.91 26.71
N ALA A 356 -12.30 41.59 27.81
CA ALA A 356 -13.43 42.38 28.25
C ALA A 356 -12.96 43.83 28.38
N LYS A 357 -13.51 44.74 27.57
CA LYS A 357 -13.49 46.16 27.90
C LYS A 357 -14.53 46.32 29.01
N ASN A 358 -14.03 46.45 30.24
CA ASN A 358 -14.82 46.94 31.37
C ASN A 358 -15.23 48.39 31.14
#